data_AF-W7Y2T3-F1
#
_entry.id   AF-W7Y2T3-F1
#
_cell.length_a   1.000
_cell.length_b   1.000
_cell.length_c   1.000
_cell.angle_alpha   90.00
_cell.angle_beta   90.00
_cell.angle_gamma   90.00
#
_symmetry.space_group_name_H-M   'P 1'
#
loop_
_entity.id
_entity.type
_entity.pdbx_description
1 polymer ?
#
loop_
_entity_poly.entity_id
_entity_poly.type
_entity_poly.pdbx_seq_one_letter_code
_entity_poly.pdbx_strand_id
1 'polypeptide(L)'
;MVTGNSKKLINSKLRSIRNFYEYLQKENANIINPAANLVLKGVRQKLPSNIIDFTELENIYQSYPSKAGQVKTNGNRSKRNKVTLGLLVYQGLTTEELHQLEPEHLKLKQGKIHVPGNRKRNGRTLDLQPC
;
A
#
# COMPACT_ATOMS: atom_id res chain seq x y z
N MET A 1 31.33 2.60 -21.58
CA MET A 1 30.77 3.62 -20.66
C MET A 1 30.24 2.88 -19.44
N VAL A 2 30.82 3.07 -18.25
CA VAL A 2 30.34 2.40 -17.03
C VAL A 2 29.08 3.11 -16.56
N THR A 3 27.94 2.44 -16.65
CA THR A 3 26.66 2.96 -16.16
C THR A 3 26.70 3.11 -14.64
N GLY A 4 26.64 4.34 -14.14
CA GLY A 4 26.59 4.62 -12.71
C GLY A 4 25.30 4.08 -12.06
N ASN A 5 25.42 3.54 -10.84
CA ASN A 5 24.25 3.11 -10.07
C ASN A 5 23.26 4.26 -9.86
N SER A 6 21.96 3.97 -9.91
CA SER A 6 20.95 4.99 -9.60
C SER A 6 21.09 5.49 -8.16
N LYS A 7 20.79 6.77 -7.91
CA LYS A 7 20.85 7.36 -6.56
C LYS A 7 19.99 6.60 -5.54
N LYS A 8 18.84 6.07 -6.00
CA LYS A 8 17.96 5.20 -5.20
C LYS A 8 18.68 3.92 -4.77
N LEU A 9 19.36 3.25 -5.70
CA LEU A 9 20.14 2.05 -5.41
C LEU A 9 21.30 2.34 -4.45
N ILE A 10 21.99 3.48 -4.62
CA ILE A 10 23.06 3.90 -3.71
C ILE A 10 22.52 4.09 -2.29
N ASN A 11 21.40 4.82 -2.12
CA ASN A 11 20.77 4.97 -0.80
C ASN A 11 20.30 3.64 -0.20
N SER A 12 19.83 2.70 -1.03
CA SER A 12 19.50 1.35 -0.57
C SER A 12 20.72 0.63 -0.02
N LYS A 13 21.87 0.69 -0.71
CA LYS A 13 23.13 0.10 -0.25
C LYS A 13 23.64 0.77 1.03
N LEU A 14 23.62 2.10 1.10
CA LEU A 14 23.99 2.85 2.30
C LEU A 14 23.11 2.46 3.50
N ARG A 15 21.81 2.19 3.28
CA ARG A 15 20.91 1.70 4.33
C ARG A 15 21.32 0.32 4.84
N SER A 16 21.65 -0.61 3.95
CA SER A 16 22.13 -1.94 4.35
C SER A 16 23.44 -1.86 5.15
N ILE A 17 24.39 -1.03 4.71
CA ILE A 17 25.66 -0.81 5.43
C ILE A 17 25.38 -0.23 6.82
N ARG A 18 24.52 0.79 6.90
CA ARG A 18 24.15 1.41 8.18
C ARG A 18 23.59 0.37 9.15
N ASN A 19 22.61 -0.42 8.71
CA ASN A 19 21.98 -1.44 9.54
C ASN A 19 22.97 -2.52 10.00
N PHE A 20 23.92 -2.92 9.14
CA PHE A 20 24.95 -3.88 9.49
C PHE A 20 25.92 -3.35 10.57
N TYR A 21 26.38 -2.11 10.42
CA TYR A 21 27.26 -1.51 11.43
C TYR A 21 26.52 -1.16 12.73
N GLU A 22 25.23 -0.81 12.67
CA GLU A 22 24.39 -0.68 13.87
C GLU A 22 24.29 -2.00 14.64
N TYR A 23 24.24 -3.15 13.94
CA TYR A 23 24.32 -4.47 14.58
C TYR A 23 25.69 -4.68 15.24
N LEU A 24 26.79 -4.42 14.51
CA LEU A 24 28.15 -4.57 15.05
C LEU A 24 28.41 -3.66 16.27
N GLN A 25 27.84 -2.45 16.28
CA GLN A 25 27.92 -1.53 17.42
C GLN A 25 27.25 -2.06 18.69
N LYS A 26 26.21 -2.89 18.55
CA LYS A 26 25.58 -3.55 19.71
C LYS A 26 26.50 -4.60 20.33
N GLU A 27 27.35 -5.24 19.53
CA GLU A 27 28.33 -6.22 20.01
C GLU A 27 29.60 -5.54 20.53
N ASN A 28 30.01 -4.42 19.91
CA ASN A 28 31.16 -3.64 20.32
C ASN A 28 30.94 -2.14 20.07
N ALA A 29 30.74 -1.38 21.15
CA ALA A 29 30.47 0.05 21.09
C ALA A 29 31.59 0.89 20.45
N ASN A 30 32.82 0.36 20.34
CA ASN A 30 33.95 1.07 19.72
C ASN A 30 33.90 1.06 18.18
N ILE A 31 33.03 0.25 17.57
CA ILE A 31 32.88 0.21 16.11
C ILE A 31 32.21 1.49 15.62
N ILE A 32 32.86 2.19 14.68
CA ILE A 32 32.29 3.40 14.07
C ILE A 32 31.52 3.00 12.82
N ASN A 33 30.27 3.43 12.72
CA ASN A 33 29.44 3.22 11.53
C ASN A 33 29.79 4.23 10.43
N PRO A 34 30.44 3.82 9.32
CA PRO A 34 30.88 4.74 8.27
C PRO A 34 29.72 5.33 7.47
N ALA A 35 28.52 4.73 7.55
CA ALA A 35 27.32 5.15 6.83
C ALA A 35 26.30 5.88 7.71
N ALA A 36 26.57 6.09 9.02
CA ALA A 36 25.62 6.65 9.98
C ALA A 36 24.91 7.90 9.42
N ASN A 37 25.70 8.85 8.92
CA ASN A 37 25.22 10.15 8.44
C ASN A 37 25.26 10.30 6.91
N LEU A 38 25.46 9.19 6.17
CA LEU A 38 25.51 9.22 4.71
C LEU A 38 24.12 9.04 4.07
N VAL A 39 23.61 10.11 3.48
CA VAL A 39 22.39 10.09 2.65
C VAL A 39 22.65 10.84 1.35
N LEU A 40 22.54 10.13 0.23
CA LEU A 40 22.67 10.75 -1.08
C LEU A 40 21.40 11.54 -1.41
N LYS A 41 21.55 12.86 -1.53
CA LYS A 41 20.46 13.77 -1.89
C LYS A 41 20.09 13.70 -3.39
N GLY A 42 18.92 14.22 -3.73
CA GLY A 42 18.48 14.37 -5.12
C GLY A 42 17.98 13.08 -5.78
N VAL A 43 17.46 12.14 -4.99
CA VAL A 43 16.64 11.04 -5.52
C VAL A 43 15.35 11.65 -6.05
N ARG A 44 15.18 11.63 -7.38
CA ARG A 44 13.94 12.09 -8.02
C ARG A 44 12.84 11.06 -7.75
N GLN A 45 11.74 11.50 -7.14
CA GLN A 45 10.51 10.72 -7.08
C GLN A 45 9.69 11.06 -8.31
N LYS A 46 9.24 10.04 -9.06
CA LYS A 46 8.33 10.24 -10.17
C LYS A 46 6.94 10.45 -9.56
N LEU A 47 6.31 11.59 -9.85
CA LEU A 47 4.91 11.79 -9.51
C LEU A 47 4.09 10.76 -10.30
N PRO A 48 3.10 10.08 -9.68
CA PRO A 48 2.20 9.23 -10.42
C PRO A 48 1.57 10.03 -11.56
N SER A 49 1.78 9.58 -12.80
CA SER A 49 1.08 10.11 -13.96
C SER A 49 -0.30 9.45 -14.02
N ASN A 50 -1.31 10.18 -14.52
CA ASN A 50 -2.70 9.71 -14.67
C ASN A 50 -3.40 9.49 -13.32
N ILE A 51 -3.46 10.54 -12.50
CA ILE A 51 -4.28 10.54 -11.29
C ILE A 51 -5.75 10.53 -11.74
N ILE A 52 -6.47 9.48 -11.36
CA ILE A 52 -7.91 9.32 -11.61
C ILE A 52 -8.64 10.15 -10.56
N ASP A 53 -9.58 10.99 -10.99
CA ASP A 53 -10.39 11.77 -10.06
C ASP A 53 -11.44 10.89 -9.35
N PHE A 54 -11.98 11.39 -8.24
CA PHE A 54 -12.96 10.62 -7.46
C PHE A 54 -14.25 10.33 -8.26
N THR A 55 -14.68 11.27 -9.10
CA THR A 55 -15.88 11.12 -9.94
C THR A 55 -15.71 9.98 -10.94
N GLU A 56 -14.53 9.84 -11.53
CA GLU A 56 -14.17 8.78 -12.46
C GLU A 56 -14.07 7.43 -11.73
N LEU A 57 -13.50 7.40 -10.51
CA LEU A 57 -13.51 6.20 -9.66
C LEU A 57 -14.93 5.75 -9.31
N GLU A 58 -15.81 6.70 -8.99
CA GLU A 58 -17.23 6.43 -8.72
C GLU A 58 -17.95 5.91 -9.97
N ASN A 59 -17.70 6.50 -11.13
CA ASN A 59 -18.23 6.02 -12.42
C ASN A 59 -17.78 4.58 -12.72
N ILE A 60 -16.52 4.23 -12.39
CA ILE A 60 -16.02 2.85 -12.52
C ILE A 60 -16.78 1.90 -11.58
N TYR A 61 -17.04 2.31 -10.34
CA TYR A 61 -17.83 1.51 -9.39
C TYR A 61 -19.28 1.32 -9.85
N GLN A 62 -19.95 2.40 -10.28
CA GLN A 62 -21.35 2.37 -10.72
C GLN A 62 -21.54 1.58 -12.03
N SER A 63 -20.56 1.64 -12.94
CA SER A 63 -20.59 0.87 -14.19
C SER A 63 -20.27 -0.62 -14.01
N TYR A 64 -19.93 -1.08 -12.80
CA TYR A 64 -19.66 -2.49 -12.51
C TYR A 64 -20.95 -3.32 -12.35
N PRO A 65 -21.12 -4.44 -13.08
CA PRO A 65 -20.18 -5.02 -14.08
C PRO A 65 -20.41 -4.45 -15.48
N SER A 66 -19.34 -4.06 -16.19
CA SER A 66 -19.46 -3.54 -17.55
C SER A 66 -19.93 -4.64 -18.51
N LYS A 67 -20.98 -4.34 -19.28
CA LYS A 67 -21.78 -5.29 -20.08
C LYS A 67 -21.04 -5.95 -21.26
N ALA A 68 -19.75 -5.68 -21.46
CA ALA A 68 -18.99 -6.20 -22.59
C ALA A 68 -18.27 -7.52 -22.21
N GLY A 69 -18.97 -8.65 -22.37
CA GLY A 69 -18.35 -9.98 -22.43
C GLY A 69 -18.33 -10.80 -21.13
N GLN A 70 -18.79 -10.27 -20.00
CA GLN A 70 -19.01 -11.09 -18.80
C GLN A 70 -20.43 -11.64 -18.82
N VAL A 71 -20.52 -12.98 -18.90
CA VAL A 71 -21.71 -13.78 -18.63
C VAL A 71 -22.46 -13.15 -17.45
N LYS A 72 -23.76 -12.89 -17.62
CA LYS A 72 -24.72 -12.61 -16.54
C LYS A 72 -24.61 -13.71 -15.49
N THR A 73 -23.63 -13.64 -14.61
CA THR A 73 -23.50 -14.54 -13.48
C THR A 73 -23.77 -13.69 -12.26
N ASN A 74 -24.98 -13.81 -11.74
CA ASN A 74 -25.34 -13.45 -10.37
C ASN A 74 -24.58 -14.31 -9.33
N GLY A 75 -23.35 -14.70 -9.66
CA GLY A 75 -22.50 -15.56 -8.85
C GLY A 75 -21.73 -14.76 -7.81
N ASN A 76 -21.33 -15.47 -6.76
CA ASN A 76 -20.62 -14.90 -5.61
C ASN A 76 -19.34 -14.16 -6.00
N ARG A 77 -18.69 -14.53 -7.12
CA ARG A 77 -17.49 -13.86 -7.64
C ARG A 77 -17.76 -12.41 -8.06
N SER A 78 -18.86 -12.16 -8.77
CA SER A 78 -19.23 -10.81 -9.24
C SER A 78 -19.56 -9.90 -8.05
N LYS A 79 -20.33 -10.42 -7.08
CA LYS A 79 -20.65 -9.71 -5.82
C LYS A 79 -19.39 -9.37 -5.04
N ARG A 80 -18.49 -10.34 -4.83
CA ARG A 80 -17.22 -10.13 -4.14
C ARG A 80 -16.40 -9.04 -4.82
N ASN A 81 -16.23 -9.12 -6.14
CA ASN A 81 -15.43 -8.16 -6.88
C ASN A 81 -16.02 -6.74 -6.82
N LYS A 82 -17.36 -6.60 -6.86
CA LYS A 82 -18.02 -5.30 -6.68
C LYS A 82 -17.75 -4.72 -5.29
N VAL A 83 -17.84 -5.54 -4.24
CA VAL A 83 -17.53 -5.13 -2.86
C VAL A 83 -16.05 -4.74 -2.73
N THR A 84 -15.13 -5.52 -3.30
CA THR A 84 -13.69 -5.19 -3.32
C THR A 84 -13.45 -3.85 -4.00
N LEU A 85 -14.11 -3.58 -5.13
CA LEU A 85 -14.02 -2.30 -5.82
C LEU A 85 -14.56 -1.15 -4.97
N GLY A 86 -15.70 -1.34 -4.29
CA GLY A 86 -16.22 -0.34 -3.35
C GLY A 86 -15.23 -0.01 -2.23
N LEU A 87 -14.62 -1.01 -1.60
CA LEU A 87 -13.62 -0.79 -0.55
C LEU A 87 -12.36 -0.06 -1.05
N LEU A 88 -11.97 -0.27 -2.31
CA LEU A 88 -10.88 0.47 -2.94
C LEU A 88 -11.25 1.94 -3.14
N VAL A 89 -12.45 2.21 -3.66
CA VAL A 89 -12.91 3.57 -4.00
C VAL A 89 -13.22 4.39 -2.75
N TYR A 90 -14.00 3.84 -1.82
CA TYR A 90 -14.56 4.61 -0.72
C TYR A 90 -13.73 4.58 0.57
N GLN A 91 -12.93 3.52 0.80
CA GLN A 91 -12.08 3.40 1.99
C GLN A 91 -10.58 3.47 1.67
N GLY A 92 -10.20 3.49 0.38
CA GLY A 92 -8.80 3.57 -0.04
C GLY A 92 -7.96 2.40 0.48
N LEU A 93 -8.56 1.21 0.61
CA LEU A 93 -7.84 0.02 1.06
C LEU A 93 -6.82 -0.39 0.01
N THR A 94 -5.67 -0.87 0.45
CA THR A 94 -4.69 -1.50 -0.45
C THR A 94 -5.00 -2.97 -0.68
N THR A 95 -4.43 -3.54 -1.75
CA THR A 95 -4.56 -4.98 -2.04
C THR A 95 -4.05 -5.88 -0.91
N GLU A 96 -3.00 -5.45 -0.21
CA GLU A 96 -2.48 -6.17 0.96
C GLU A 96 -3.48 -6.15 2.13
N GLU A 97 -4.06 -4.98 2.41
CA GLU A 97 -5.07 -4.80 3.47
C GLU A 97 -6.36 -5.59 3.16
N LEU A 98 -6.78 -5.64 1.90
CA LEU A 98 -7.91 -6.47 1.45
C LEU A 98 -7.66 -7.97 1.64
N HIS A 99 -6.41 -8.42 1.49
CA HIS A 99 -6.06 -9.83 1.67
C HIS A 99 -6.08 -10.27 3.14
N GLN A 100 -5.84 -9.32 4.05
CA GLN A 100 -5.84 -9.54 5.50
C GLN A 100 -7.22 -9.29 6.13
N LEU A 101 -8.22 -8.88 5.35
CA LEU A 101 -9.52 -8.51 5.87
C LEU A 101 -10.35 -9.77 6.16
N GLU A 102 -10.82 -9.89 7.40
CA GLU A 102 -11.68 -10.97 7.87
C GLU A 102 -13.08 -10.43 8.23
N PRO A 103 -14.13 -11.28 8.26
CA PRO A 103 -15.49 -10.84 8.57
C PRO A 103 -15.64 -10.11 9.91
N GLU A 104 -14.85 -10.49 10.92
CA GLU A 104 -14.85 -9.86 12.25
C GLU A 104 -14.36 -8.40 12.26
N HIS A 105 -13.60 -8.01 11.23
CA HIS A 105 -13.15 -6.65 11.04
C HIS A 105 -14.27 -5.71 10.57
N LEU A 106 -15.39 -6.26 10.05
CA LEU A 106 -16.54 -5.49 9.58
C LEU A 106 -17.55 -5.27 10.70
N LYS A 107 -17.56 -4.06 11.27
CA LYS A 107 -18.48 -3.64 12.33
C LYS A 107 -19.71 -2.99 11.71
N LEU A 108 -20.53 -3.78 11.01
CA LEU A 108 -21.67 -3.31 10.21
C LEU A 108 -22.69 -2.50 11.05
N LYS A 109 -22.99 -2.93 12.28
CA LYS A 109 -23.89 -2.20 13.19
C LYS A 109 -23.39 -0.79 13.55
N GLN A 110 -22.09 -0.60 13.51
CA GLN A 110 -21.43 0.68 13.81
C GLN A 110 -21.12 1.47 12.55
N GLY A 111 -21.35 0.90 11.37
CA GLY A 111 -20.91 1.49 10.10
C GLY A 111 -19.39 1.66 10.03
N LYS A 112 -18.61 0.70 10.55
CA LYS A 112 -17.14 0.80 10.60
C LYS A 112 -16.44 -0.44 10.07
N ILE A 113 -15.21 -0.25 9.59
CA ILE A 113 -14.27 -1.30 9.20
C ILE A 113 -12.96 -1.11 9.95
N HIS A 114 -12.50 -2.18 10.60
CA HIS A 114 -11.17 -2.24 11.17
C HIS A 114 -10.18 -2.77 10.12
N VAL A 115 -9.10 -2.06 9.87
CA VAL A 115 -8.02 -2.49 9.00
C VAL A 115 -6.85 -2.88 9.90
N PRO A 116 -6.46 -4.16 9.95
CA PRO A 116 -5.37 -4.59 10.81
C PRO A 116 -4.05 -3.95 10.37
N GLY A 117 -3.16 -3.71 11.34
CA GLY A 117 -1.81 -3.26 11.06
C GLY A 117 -0.92 -4.41 10.58
N ASN A 118 0.21 -4.06 9.97
CA ASN A 118 1.26 -5.00 9.65
C ASN A 118 2.62 -4.46 10.11
N ARG A 119 3.71 -5.20 9.86
CA ARG A 119 5.07 -4.78 10.24
C ARG A 119 5.46 -3.37 9.73
N LYS A 120 4.82 -2.87 8.68
CA LYS A 120 5.13 -1.58 8.03
C LYS A 120 4.08 -0.48 8.31
N ARG A 121 2.88 -0.83 8.78
CA ARG A 121 1.73 0.09 8.86
C ARG A 121 0.94 -0.16 10.15
N ASN A 122 0.50 0.91 10.78
CA ASN A 122 -0.38 0.82 11.93
C ASN A 122 -1.80 0.42 11.50
N GLY A 123 -2.49 -0.32 12.36
CA GLY A 123 -3.91 -0.58 12.17
C GLY A 123 -4.73 0.70 12.31
N ARG A 124 -5.89 0.72 11.67
CA ARG A 124 -6.80 1.88 11.69
C ARG A 124 -8.25 1.44 11.60
N THR A 125 -9.16 2.27 12.10
CA THR A 125 -10.61 2.04 11.93
C THR A 125 -11.16 3.15 11.05
N LEU A 126 -11.88 2.79 10.00
CA LEU A 126 -12.48 3.70 9.03
C LEU A 126 -14.00 3.59 9.10
N ASP A 127 -14.68 4.68 8.76
CA ASP A 127 -16.13 4.66 8.58
C ASP A 127 -16.47 4.01 7.22
N LEU A 128 -17.47 3.14 7.22
CA LEU A 128 -18.05 2.57 6.01
C LEU A 128 -18.94 3.63 5.38
N GLN A 129 -18.51 4.14 4.24
CA GLN A 129 -19.34 5.02 3.42
C GLN A 129 -20.53 4.23 2.87
N PRO A 130 -21.74 4.81 2.89
CA PRO A 130 -22.87 4.22 2.18
C PRO A 130 -22.54 4.15 0.69
N CYS A 131 -22.86 3.00 0.08
CA CYS A 131 -22.60 2.71 -1.33
C CYS A 131 -23.82 3.00 -2.21
#